data_AF-A0A8K0IMK2-F1
#
_entry.id   AF-A0A8K0IMK2-F1
#
_cell.length_a   1.000
_cell.length_b   1.000
_cell.length_c   1.000
_cell.angle_alpha   90.00
_cell.angle_beta   90.00
_cell.angle_gamma   90.00
#
_symmetry.space_group_name_H-M   'P 1'
#
loop_
_entity.id
_entity.type
_entity.pdbx_description
1 polymer ?
#
loop_
_entity_poly.entity_id
_entity_poly.type
_entity_poly.pdbx_seq_one_letter_code
_entity_poly.pdbx_strand_id
1 'polypeptide(L)'
;MEVAGAIDANLVGQDAGKICGMEEALEIPILNDLTMVLGSIAQSKATGVVVEFTDPSTVYDNVKQAAAFGLRSVVYVPKIRWDTVTALSGFCEKASMGCLVAPTLSIGSVLLQQAAIQAAFHYNNVEIVESRPDPSELPSTDATQIANNLSDLGQRYNREDISTDIPVSMENLLQLYLHTKEDDIRSKV
;
A
#
# COMPACT_ATOMS: atom_id res chain seq x y z
N MET A 1 -6.40 10.37 19.16
CA MET A 1 -6.11 11.00 17.87
C MET A 1 -7.42 11.61 17.38
N GLU A 2 -7.34 12.77 16.74
CA GLU A 2 -8.49 13.46 16.16
C GLU A 2 -8.14 13.88 14.73
N VAL A 3 -9.16 14.10 13.90
CA VAL A 3 -8.97 14.72 12.59
C VAL A 3 -8.86 16.22 12.81
N ALA A 4 -7.77 16.85 12.35
CA ALA A 4 -7.53 18.28 12.53
C ALA A 4 -7.77 19.10 11.25
N GLY A 5 -7.99 18.42 10.12
CA GLY A 5 -8.23 19.03 8.82
C GLY A 5 -8.48 17.97 7.75
N ALA A 6 -9.14 18.37 6.66
CA ALA A 6 -9.41 17.54 5.50
C ALA A 6 -9.13 18.30 4.22
N ILE A 7 -8.44 17.66 3.27
CA ILE A 7 -8.11 18.22 1.97
C ILE A 7 -8.68 17.35 0.87
N ASP A 8 -9.39 17.96 -0.08
CA ASP A 8 -9.86 17.30 -1.30
C ASP A 8 -10.12 18.34 -2.40
N ALA A 9 -9.95 17.96 -3.66
CA ALA A 9 -10.19 18.85 -4.79
C ALA A 9 -11.67 18.94 -5.21
N ASN A 10 -12.47 17.94 -4.88
CA ASN A 10 -13.83 17.74 -5.39
C ASN A 10 -14.91 18.05 -4.35
N LEU A 11 -14.63 17.84 -3.07
CA LEU A 11 -15.62 17.94 -1.98
C LEU A 11 -15.50 19.22 -1.14
N VAL A 12 -14.86 20.26 -1.70
CA VAL A 12 -14.59 21.54 -1.00
C VAL A 12 -15.87 22.16 -0.42
N GLY A 13 -15.78 22.60 0.83
CA GLY A 13 -16.87 23.25 1.57
C GLY A 13 -17.85 22.27 2.24
N GLN A 14 -17.75 20.97 1.98
CA GLN A 14 -18.50 19.96 2.72
C GLN A 14 -17.83 19.65 4.06
N ASP A 15 -18.59 19.07 5.00
CA ASP A 15 -18.06 18.60 6.28
C ASP A 15 -17.50 17.18 6.16
N ALA A 16 -16.27 16.98 6.64
CA ALA A 16 -15.57 15.70 6.58
C ALA A 16 -16.34 14.56 7.29
N GLY A 17 -17.00 14.84 8.42
CA GLY A 17 -17.78 13.83 9.14
C GLY A 17 -19.02 13.40 8.36
N LYS A 18 -19.75 14.37 7.80
CA LYS A 18 -20.96 14.10 7.01
C LYS A 18 -20.67 13.27 5.76
N ILE A 19 -19.61 13.59 5.00
CA ILE A 19 -19.28 12.81 3.80
C ILE A 19 -18.87 11.37 4.13
N CYS A 20 -18.33 11.14 5.33
CA CYS A 20 -17.98 9.82 5.83
C CYS A 20 -19.17 9.07 6.45
N GLY A 21 -20.38 9.63 6.39
CA GLY A 21 -21.60 8.99 6.90
C GLY A 21 -21.72 9.01 8.43
N MET A 22 -21.03 9.92 9.12
CA MET A 22 -21.20 10.10 10.56
C MET A 22 -22.56 10.72 10.86
N GLU A 23 -23.17 10.32 11.99
CA GLU A 23 -24.46 10.86 12.43
C GLU A 23 -24.38 12.36 12.76
N GLU A 24 -23.27 12.78 13.38
CA GLU A 24 -22.98 14.18 13.71
C GLU A 24 -21.84 14.72 12.84
N ALA A 25 -21.89 16.03 12.55
CA ALA A 25 -20.85 16.72 11.82
C ALA A 25 -19.57 16.81 12.65
N LEU A 26 -18.41 16.70 12.00
CA LEU A 26 -17.12 16.91 12.69
C LEU A 26 -16.79 18.40 12.84
N GLU A 27 -17.50 19.27 12.12
CA GLU A 27 -17.20 20.71 11.98
C GLU A 27 -15.82 20.95 11.34
N ILE A 28 -15.43 20.03 10.46
CA ILE A 28 -14.17 20.08 9.71
C ILE A 28 -14.51 20.31 8.24
N PRO A 29 -14.43 21.56 7.75
CA PRO A 29 -14.65 21.83 6.35
C PRO A 29 -13.52 21.22 5.52
N ILE A 30 -13.89 20.58 4.40
CA ILE A 30 -12.96 20.12 3.40
C ILE A 30 -12.47 21.34 2.61
N LEU A 31 -11.14 21.52 2.56
CA LEU A 31 -10.50 22.62 1.86
C LEU A 31 -9.65 22.10 0.70
N ASN A 32 -9.27 22.98 -0.23
CA ASN A 32 -8.34 22.65 -1.31
C ASN A 32 -6.98 23.38 -1.19
N ASP A 33 -6.79 24.13 -0.11
CA ASP A 33 -5.53 24.80 0.21
C ASP A 33 -4.80 24.02 1.32
N LEU A 34 -3.91 23.13 0.90
CA LEU A 34 -3.09 22.32 1.81
C LEU A 34 -2.21 23.21 2.69
N THR A 35 -1.61 24.27 2.14
CA THR A 35 -0.71 25.15 2.89
C THR A 35 -1.45 25.86 4.03
N MET A 36 -2.68 26.32 3.79
CA MET A 36 -3.53 26.93 4.81
C MET A 36 -3.84 25.95 5.96
N VAL A 37 -4.23 24.72 5.64
CA VAL A 37 -4.56 23.71 6.64
C VAL A 37 -3.32 23.27 7.44
N LEU A 38 -2.19 23.06 6.78
CA LEU A 38 -0.95 22.72 7.49
C LEU A 38 -0.49 23.86 8.39
N GLY A 39 -0.62 25.11 7.93
CA GLY A 39 -0.26 26.30 8.71
C GLY A 39 -1.10 26.50 9.96
N SER A 40 -2.40 26.13 9.94
CA SER A 40 -3.24 26.17 11.14
C SER A 40 -2.89 25.05 12.11
N ILE A 41 -2.64 23.84 11.62
CA ILE A 41 -2.26 22.67 12.43
C ILE A 41 -0.90 22.88 13.10
N ALA A 42 0.08 23.45 12.38
CA ALA A 42 1.43 23.67 12.89
C ALA A 42 1.50 24.68 14.06
N GLN A 43 0.46 25.51 14.25
CA GLN A 43 0.35 26.41 15.40
C GLN A 43 -0.15 25.70 16.67
N SER A 44 -0.69 24.49 16.54
CA SER A 44 -1.12 23.67 17.67
C SER A 44 0.08 23.09 18.41
N LYS A 45 -0.07 22.86 19.73
CA LYS A 45 0.92 22.13 20.53
C LYS A 45 0.89 20.61 20.28
N ALA A 46 -0.16 20.11 19.62
CA ALA A 46 -0.30 18.70 19.32
C ALA A 46 0.62 18.27 18.17
N THR A 47 1.18 17.06 18.26
CA THR A 47 1.92 16.48 17.13
C THR A 47 0.93 16.01 16.07
N GLY A 48 0.99 16.61 14.88
CA GLY A 48 0.18 16.22 13.73
C GLY A 48 0.91 15.23 12.81
N VAL A 49 0.12 14.45 12.08
CA VAL A 49 0.56 13.57 10.99
C VAL A 49 -0.36 13.81 9.79
N VAL A 50 0.23 13.96 8.61
CA VAL A 50 -0.51 14.05 7.35
C VAL A 50 -0.67 12.64 6.78
N VAL A 51 -1.90 12.22 6.50
CA VAL A 51 -2.18 10.96 5.82
C VAL A 51 -2.53 11.26 4.38
N GLU A 52 -1.76 10.69 3.46
CA GLU A 52 -1.74 11.03 2.05
C GLU A 52 -2.33 9.89 1.20
N PHE A 53 -3.45 10.18 0.57
CA PHE A 53 -4.27 9.27 -0.26
C PHE A 53 -4.56 9.87 -1.65
N THR A 54 -3.87 10.95 -2.04
CA THR A 54 -4.09 11.64 -3.32
C THR A 54 -3.46 10.92 -4.51
N ASP A 55 -3.43 11.58 -5.66
CA ASP A 55 -2.85 11.05 -6.89
C ASP A 55 -1.31 10.94 -6.80
N PRO A 56 -0.70 9.92 -7.42
CA PRO A 56 0.76 9.75 -7.44
C PRO A 56 1.56 10.99 -7.88
N SER A 57 0.96 11.86 -8.69
CA SER A 57 1.58 13.07 -9.23
C SER A 57 1.74 14.19 -8.19
N THR A 58 0.94 14.21 -7.12
CA THR A 58 0.92 15.29 -6.12
C THR A 58 1.66 14.94 -4.84
N VAL A 59 1.88 13.66 -4.56
CA VAL A 59 2.47 13.16 -3.31
C VAL A 59 3.78 13.85 -2.93
N TYR A 60 4.71 14.02 -3.87
CA TYR A 60 6.02 14.60 -3.55
C TYR A 60 5.89 16.03 -3.01
N ASP A 61 5.10 16.85 -3.67
CA ASP A 61 4.90 18.25 -3.29
C ASP A 61 4.09 18.36 -1.99
N ASN A 62 3.11 17.49 -1.78
CA ASN A 62 2.34 17.45 -0.54
C ASN A 62 3.19 17.08 0.68
N VAL A 63 4.01 16.03 0.57
CA VAL A 63 4.94 15.63 1.64
C VAL A 63 5.99 16.71 1.90
N LYS A 64 6.49 17.36 0.84
CA LYS A 64 7.42 18.48 0.96
C LYS A 64 6.80 19.65 1.72
N GLN A 65 5.54 19.99 1.44
CA GLN A 65 4.80 21.02 2.18
C GLN A 65 4.60 20.62 3.64
N ALA A 66 4.14 19.40 3.92
CA ALA A 66 3.96 18.89 5.28
C ALA A 66 5.27 18.99 6.10
N ALA A 67 6.38 18.56 5.51
CA ALA A 67 7.70 18.64 6.12
C ALA A 67 8.13 20.10 6.41
N ALA A 68 7.81 21.05 5.53
CA ALA A 68 8.10 22.47 5.74
C ALA A 68 7.37 23.06 6.96
N PHE A 69 6.21 22.49 7.32
CA PHE A 69 5.46 22.81 8.53
C PHE A 69 5.82 21.94 9.74
N GLY A 70 6.87 21.12 9.64
CA GLY A 70 7.33 20.25 10.73
C GLY A 70 6.43 19.02 10.97
N LEU A 71 5.57 18.67 10.00
CA LEU A 71 4.66 17.53 10.08
C LEU A 71 5.24 16.31 9.37
N ARG A 72 4.97 15.13 9.94
CA ARG A 72 5.35 13.83 9.36
C ARG A 72 4.23 13.33 8.47
N SER A 73 4.57 12.47 7.50
CA SER A 73 3.60 11.94 6.54
C SER A 73 3.49 10.42 6.58
N VAL A 74 2.28 9.91 6.37
CA VAL A 74 2.00 8.51 6.03
C VAL A 74 1.38 8.52 4.64
N VAL A 75 2.05 7.92 3.67
CA VAL A 75 1.65 7.89 2.27
C VAL A 75 1.16 6.49 1.92
N TYR A 76 -0.11 6.37 1.57
CA TYR A 76 -0.67 5.19 0.94
C TYR A 76 -1.28 5.60 -0.39
N VAL A 77 -0.46 5.52 -1.44
CA VAL A 77 -0.86 5.88 -2.79
C VAL A 77 -0.50 4.71 -3.71
N PRO A 78 -1.50 3.90 -4.11
CA PRO A 78 -1.30 2.80 -5.02
C PRO A 78 -0.61 3.28 -6.31
N LYS A 79 0.30 2.45 -6.85
CA LYS A 79 1.04 2.75 -8.09
C LYS A 79 1.97 3.99 -8.01
N ILE A 80 2.35 4.43 -6.80
CA ILE A 80 3.43 5.39 -6.64
C ILE A 80 4.72 4.86 -7.29
N ARG A 81 5.38 5.70 -8.09
CA ARG A 81 6.63 5.32 -8.79
C ARG A 81 7.80 5.21 -7.82
N TRP A 82 8.68 4.24 -8.04
CA TRP A 82 9.93 4.08 -7.29
C TRP A 82 10.82 5.34 -7.31
N ASP A 83 10.85 6.09 -8.41
CA ASP A 83 11.58 7.36 -8.47
C ASP A 83 11.03 8.39 -7.48
N THR A 84 9.70 8.45 -7.32
CA THR A 84 9.05 9.33 -6.34
C THR A 84 9.40 8.89 -4.92
N VAL A 85 9.37 7.59 -4.63
CA VAL A 85 9.77 7.03 -3.33
C VAL A 85 11.22 7.36 -3.01
N THR A 86 12.12 7.23 -4.00
CA THR A 86 13.55 7.53 -3.87
C THR A 86 13.77 9.03 -3.62
N ALA A 87 13.07 9.89 -4.37
CA ALA A 87 13.12 11.33 -4.18
C ALA A 87 12.62 11.74 -2.78
N LEU A 88 11.51 11.16 -2.33
CA LEU A 88 10.96 11.37 -0.98
C LEU A 88 11.96 10.95 0.10
N SER A 89 12.58 9.78 -0.04
CA SER A 89 13.60 9.30 0.90
C SER A 89 14.75 10.29 1.05
N GLY A 90 15.36 10.71 -0.07
CA GLY A 90 16.46 11.67 -0.05
C GLY A 90 16.07 13.07 0.41
N PHE A 91 14.82 13.48 0.18
CA PHE A 91 14.28 14.73 0.73
C PHE A 91 14.11 14.65 2.25
N CYS A 92 13.44 13.61 2.74
CA CYS A 92 13.14 13.40 4.16
C CYS A 92 14.40 13.27 5.01
N GLU A 93 15.44 12.60 4.49
CA GLU A 93 16.76 12.52 5.14
C GLU A 93 17.37 13.91 5.33
N LYS A 94 17.41 14.73 4.27
CA LYS A 94 17.94 16.11 4.33
C LYS A 94 17.13 17.02 5.24
N ALA A 95 15.80 16.86 5.23
CA ALA A 95 14.89 17.65 6.05
C ALA A 95 14.85 17.19 7.52
N SER A 96 15.47 16.04 7.87
CA SER A 96 15.30 15.38 9.17
C SER A 96 13.82 15.14 9.53
N MET A 97 13.02 14.78 8.53
CA MET A 97 11.57 14.59 8.64
C MET A 97 11.18 13.14 8.35
N GLY A 98 10.22 12.60 9.11
CA GLY A 98 9.72 11.24 8.92
C GLY A 98 8.63 11.16 7.85
N CYS A 99 8.76 10.19 6.94
CA CYS A 99 7.72 9.80 5.99
C CYS A 99 7.64 8.28 5.89
N LEU A 100 6.46 7.71 6.11
CA LEU A 100 6.17 6.30 5.89
C LEU A 100 5.45 6.13 4.56
N VAL A 101 6.12 5.56 3.55
CA VAL A 101 5.47 5.14 2.31
C VAL A 101 5.05 3.68 2.47
N ALA A 102 3.75 3.43 2.54
CA ALA A 102 3.19 2.11 2.78
C ALA A 102 2.58 1.55 1.48
N PRO A 103 3.03 0.40 0.97
CA PRO A 103 2.40 -0.25 -0.19
C PRO A 103 1.02 -0.87 0.16
N THR A 104 0.78 -1.12 1.45
CA THR A 104 -0.49 -1.60 2.02
C THR A 104 -0.66 -1.04 3.42
N LEU A 105 -1.89 -0.73 3.82
CA LEU A 105 -2.24 -0.39 5.22
C LEU A 105 -2.80 -1.59 5.99
N SER A 106 -2.90 -2.76 5.36
CA SER A 106 -3.36 -3.98 6.01
C SER A 106 -2.25 -4.56 6.89
N ILE A 107 -2.38 -4.38 8.20
CA ILE A 107 -1.47 -4.99 9.19
C ILE A 107 -1.43 -6.51 9.03
N GLY A 108 -2.57 -7.15 8.75
CA GLY A 108 -2.64 -8.59 8.51
C GLY A 108 -1.79 -9.04 7.31
N SER A 109 -1.82 -8.30 6.20
CA SER A 109 -0.99 -8.58 5.02
C SER A 109 0.50 -8.43 5.35
N VAL A 110 0.88 -7.37 6.07
CA VAL A 110 2.28 -7.15 6.48
C VAL A 110 2.76 -8.27 7.40
N LEU A 111 1.96 -8.67 8.40
CA LEU A 111 2.32 -9.77 9.31
C LEU A 111 2.42 -11.10 8.58
N LEU A 112 1.50 -11.39 7.64
CA LEU A 112 1.57 -12.58 6.80
C LEU A 112 2.85 -12.62 5.97
N GLN A 113 3.20 -11.51 5.31
CA GLN A 113 4.44 -11.39 4.54
C GLN A 113 5.67 -11.64 5.41
N GLN A 114 5.74 -11.03 6.58
CA GLN A 114 6.85 -11.23 7.51
C GLN A 114 6.93 -12.68 8.00
N ALA A 115 5.80 -13.29 8.38
CA ALA A 115 5.76 -14.69 8.80
C ALA A 115 6.15 -15.64 7.66
N ALA A 116 5.69 -15.39 6.43
CA ALA A 116 6.04 -16.16 5.26
C ALA A 116 7.54 -16.11 4.99
N ILE A 117 8.15 -14.92 5.00
CA ILE A 117 9.62 -14.74 4.85
C ILE A 117 10.38 -15.54 5.91
N GLN A 118 9.96 -15.47 7.17
CA GLN A 118 10.61 -16.22 8.26
C GLN A 118 10.47 -17.73 8.08
N ALA A 119 9.30 -18.21 7.68
CA ALA A 119 9.06 -19.63 7.41
C ALA A 119 9.86 -20.12 6.20
N ALA A 120 10.07 -19.28 5.20
CA ALA A 120 10.68 -19.64 3.92
C ALA A 120 12.10 -20.23 4.06
N PHE A 121 12.83 -19.91 5.14
CA PHE A 121 14.14 -20.50 5.44
C PHE A 121 14.10 -21.97 5.89
N HIS A 122 12.91 -22.47 6.24
CA HIS A 122 12.71 -23.82 6.79
C HIS A 122 11.96 -24.77 5.86
N TYR A 123 11.42 -24.26 4.75
CA TYR A 123 10.64 -25.03 3.78
C TYR A 123 11.25 -24.93 2.38
N ASN A 124 11.16 -26.02 1.62
CA ASN A 124 11.64 -26.07 0.24
C ASN A 124 10.52 -25.86 -0.79
N ASN A 125 9.27 -25.93 -0.35
CA ASN A 125 8.10 -25.81 -1.22
C ASN A 125 7.16 -24.71 -0.72
N VAL A 126 6.55 -23.97 -1.64
CA VAL A 126 5.63 -22.88 -1.34
C VAL A 126 4.55 -22.77 -2.42
N GLU A 127 3.32 -22.51 -1.96
CA GLU A 127 2.18 -22.21 -2.81
C GLU A 127 1.44 -21.00 -2.22
N ILE A 128 1.03 -20.06 -3.07
CA ILE A 128 0.24 -18.88 -2.69
C ILE A 128 -1.16 -19.11 -3.24
N VAL A 129 -2.13 -19.25 -2.34
CA VAL A 129 -3.54 -19.41 -2.68
C VAL A 129 -4.28 -18.16 -2.24
N GLU A 130 -5.05 -17.58 -3.15
CA GLU A 130 -5.92 -16.44 -2.86
C GLU A 130 -7.31 -16.64 -3.48
N SER A 131 -8.28 -15.87 -2.98
CA SER A 131 -9.64 -15.87 -3.50
C SER A 131 -10.15 -14.44 -3.59
N ARG A 132 -10.71 -14.08 -4.74
CA ARG A 132 -11.29 -12.77 -5.03
C ARG A 132 -12.69 -12.95 -5.62
N PRO A 133 -13.64 -12.04 -5.31
CA PRO A 133 -14.96 -12.08 -5.94
C PRO A 133 -14.90 -11.97 -7.47
N ASP A 134 -13.98 -11.15 -7.99
CA ASP A 134 -13.73 -11.00 -9.43
C ASP A 134 -12.42 -11.70 -9.82
N PRO A 135 -12.46 -12.74 -10.67
CA PRO A 135 -11.26 -13.41 -11.17
C PRO A 135 -10.31 -12.52 -11.97
N SER A 136 -10.77 -11.39 -12.51
CA SER A 136 -9.92 -10.44 -13.24
C SER A 136 -8.97 -9.65 -12.34
N GLU A 137 -9.19 -9.69 -11.03
CA GLU A 137 -8.32 -9.09 -10.01
C GLU A 137 -7.17 -10.04 -9.57
N LEU A 138 -7.07 -11.22 -10.20
CA LEU A 138 -6.04 -12.21 -9.91
C LEU A 138 -4.88 -12.18 -10.92
N PRO A 139 -3.62 -12.35 -10.47
CA PRO A 139 -3.22 -12.36 -9.07
C PRO A 139 -3.32 -10.96 -8.46
N SER A 140 -3.64 -10.88 -7.17
CA SER A 140 -3.70 -9.58 -6.49
C SER A 140 -2.32 -9.01 -6.21
N THR A 141 -2.26 -7.70 -5.97
CA THR A 141 -1.02 -7.01 -5.57
C THR A 141 -0.41 -7.63 -4.31
N ASP A 142 -1.23 -8.03 -3.34
CA ASP A 142 -0.75 -8.69 -2.11
C ASP A 142 -0.09 -10.04 -2.41
N ALA A 143 -0.73 -10.90 -3.21
CA ALA A 143 -0.18 -12.20 -3.59
C ALA A 143 1.13 -12.04 -4.39
N THR A 144 1.15 -11.08 -5.31
CA THR A 144 2.34 -10.74 -6.09
C THR A 144 3.46 -10.23 -5.19
N GLN A 145 3.15 -9.41 -4.18
CA GLN A 145 4.15 -8.89 -3.24
C GLN A 145 4.72 -10.01 -2.36
N ILE A 146 3.89 -10.94 -1.87
CA ILE A 146 4.36 -12.13 -1.14
C ILE A 146 5.31 -12.95 -2.01
N ALA A 147 4.93 -13.22 -3.26
CA ALA A 147 5.76 -13.98 -4.21
C ALA A 147 7.13 -13.32 -4.42
N ASN A 148 7.15 -12.01 -4.69
CA ASN A 148 8.39 -11.26 -4.89
C ASN A 148 9.28 -11.29 -3.64
N ASN A 149 8.72 -11.06 -2.46
CA ASN A 149 9.47 -11.08 -1.21
C ASN A 149 10.14 -12.44 -0.95
N LEU A 150 9.48 -13.55 -1.30
CA LEU A 150 10.04 -14.90 -1.17
C LEU A 150 11.16 -15.15 -2.18
N SER A 151 10.97 -14.72 -3.43
CA SER A 151 11.96 -14.87 -4.50
C SER A 151 13.22 -14.06 -4.27
N ASP A 152 13.09 -12.87 -3.67
CA ASP A 152 14.20 -11.97 -3.35
C ASP A 152 15.13 -12.54 -2.27
N LEU A 153 14.74 -13.61 -1.57
CA LEU A 153 15.62 -14.34 -0.64
C LEU A 153 16.72 -15.14 -1.37
N GLY A 154 16.66 -15.26 -2.70
CA GLY A 154 17.64 -15.99 -3.50
C GLY A 154 17.52 -17.52 -3.40
N GLN A 155 16.48 -18.02 -2.72
CA GLN A 155 16.15 -19.43 -2.65
C GLN A 155 15.18 -19.80 -3.78
N ARG A 156 15.48 -20.91 -4.46
CA ARG A 156 14.52 -21.55 -5.39
C ARG A 156 13.68 -22.55 -4.64
N TYR A 157 12.37 -22.32 -4.61
CA TYR A 157 11.35 -23.20 -4.06
C TYR A 157 10.80 -24.15 -5.15
N ASN A 158 10.18 -25.26 -4.76
CA ASN A 158 9.52 -26.24 -5.63
C ASN A 158 10.44 -26.93 -6.67
N ARG A 159 11.72 -27.17 -6.34
CA ARG A 159 12.71 -27.75 -7.28
C ARG A 159 12.39 -29.15 -7.81
N GLU A 160 11.56 -29.89 -7.09
CA GLU A 160 11.18 -31.27 -7.42
C GLU A 160 9.95 -31.33 -8.34
N ASP A 161 9.29 -30.21 -8.62
CA ASP A 161 8.26 -30.13 -9.64
C ASP A 161 8.90 -30.10 -11.03
N ILE A 162 8.98 -31.28 -11.64
CA ILE A 162 9.56 -31.54 -12.98
C ILE A 162 8.83 -30.74 -14.10
N SER A 163 7.66 -30.13 -13.81
CA SER A 163 6.93 -29.29 -14.75
C SER A 163 7.31 -27.79 -14.71
N THR A 164 8.09 -27.31 -13.75
CA THR A 164 8.42 -25.87 -13.62
C THR A 164 9.89 -25.62 -13.30
N ASP A 165 10.74 -25.71 -14.33
CA ASP A 165 12.15 -25.27 -14.30
C ASP A 165 12.30 -23.73 -14.25
N ILE A 166 11.31 -23.04 -13.69
CA ILE A 166 11.13 -21.61 -13.81
C ILE A 166 11.12 -20.99 -12.40
N PRO A 167 11.98 -19.98 -12.13
CA PRO A 167 11.94 -19.26 -10.86
C PRO A 167 10.53 -18.78 -10.53
N VAL A 168 10.22 -18.62 -9.24
CA VAL A 168 9.01 -17.95 -8.78
C VAL A 168 9.10 -16.49 -9.23
N SER A 169 8.70 -16.22 -10.46
CA SER A 169 8.65 -14.89 -11.05
C SER A 169 7.30 -14.70 -11.73
N MET A 170 6.99 -13.43 -11.97
CA MET A 170 5.75 -12.84 -12.47
C MET A 170 4.96 -13.62 -13.54
N GLU A 171 5.61 -14.48 -14.34
CA GLU A 171 4.97 -15.24 -15.43
C GLU A 171 4.23 -16.52 -14.97
N ASN A 172 4.51 -17.08 -13.78
CA ASN A 172 4.03 -18.43 -13.43
C ASN A 172 2.91 -18.52 -12.40
N LEU A 173 2.57 -17.42 -11.72
CA LEU A 173 1.36 -17.39 -10.88
C LEU A 173 0.09 -17.69 -11.70
N LEU A 174 0.12 -17.38 -13.00
CA LEU A 174 -0.94 -17.71 -13.95
C LEU A 174 -1.02 -19.21 -14.31
N GLN A 175 0.09 -19.96 -14.31
CA GLN A 175 0.04 -21.40 -14.65
C GLN A 175 -0.54 -22.26 -13.54
N LEU A 176 -0.30 -21.92 -12.26
CA LEU A 176 -0.85 -22.67 -11.14
C LEU A 176 -2.39 -22.52 -11.04
N TYR A 177 -2.93 -21.37 -11.45
CA TYR A 177 -4.37 -21.11 -11.49
C TYR A 177 -5.07 -21.73 -12.71
N LEU A 178 -4.36 -21.95 -13.82
CA LEU A 178 -4.93 -22.61 -15.01
C LEU A 178 -4.97 -24.15 -14.86
N HIS A 179 -3.98 -24.77 -14.21
CA HIS A 179 -4.00 -26.22 -13.95
C HIS A 179 -5.17 -26.63 -13.04
N THR A 180 -5.45 -25.85 -12.00
CA THR A 180 -6.57 -26.13 -11.08
C THR A 180 -7.94 -26.00 -11.74
N LYS A 181 -8.12 -25.14 -12.75
CA LYS A 181 -9.38 -25.08 -13.52
C LYS A 181 -9.52 -26.18 -14.58
N GLU A 182 -8.44 -26.62 -15.23
CA GLU A 182 -8.53 -27.70 -16.22
C GLU A 182 -8.82 -29.06 -15.57
N ASP A 183 -8.27 -29.32 -14.39
CA ASP A 183 -8.51 -30.58 -13.67
C ASP A 183 -9.90 -30.64 -13.02
N ASP A 184 -10.46 -29.51 -12.59
CA ASP A 184 -11.80 -29.46 -11.97
C ASP A 184 -12.94 -29.49 -13.02
N ILE A 185 -12.64 -29.15 -14.28
CA ILE A 185 -13.58 -29.32 -15.42
C ILE A 185 -13.56 -30.76 -15.94
N ARG A 186 -12.41 -31.46 -15.91
CA ARG A 186 -12.31 -32.86 -16.34
C ARG A 186 -12.84 -33.86 -15.31
N SER A 187 -12.99 -33.48 -14.05
CA SER A 187 -13.57 -34.34 -13.00
C SER A 187 -15.12 -34.33 -12.97
N LYS A 188 -15.77 -33.51 -13.80
CA LYS A 188 -17.24 -33.34 -13.87
C LYS A 188 -17.87 -33.55 -15.25
N VAL A 189 -17.19 -34.23 -16.18
CA VAL A 189 -17.77 -34.68 -17.46
C VAL A 189 -17.64 -36.19 -17.60
#